data_AF-W1TS64-F1
#
_entry.id   AF-W1TS64-F1
#
_cell.length_a   1.000
_cell.length_b   1.000
_cell.length_c   1.000
_cell.angle_alpha   90.00
_cell.angle_beta   90.00
_cell.angle_gamma   90.00
#
_symmetry.space_group_name_H-M   'P 1'
#
loop_
_entity.id
_entity.type
_entity.pdbx_description
1 polymer ?
#
loop_
_entity_poly.entity_id
_entity_poly.type
_entity_poly.pdbx_seq_one_letter_code
_entity_poly.pdbx_strand_id
1 'polypeptide(L)'
;MANYLNTLTDNPNVWIEENIYNDSELATFDSPIITSNATNYTIVIGCFQNDSDCFFSLRAREAFRDKDFPRWKILDDKLDCLKLKDIKLKRKEILKIIKKYYNK
;
A
#
# COMPACT_ATOMS: atom_id res chain seq x y z
N MET A 1 10.05 -6.38 -11.16
CA MET A 1 8.90 -7.32 -11.03
C MET A 1 8.44 -7.18 -9.59
N ALA A 2 7.17 -6.85 -9.35
CA ALA A 2 6.70 -6.65 -7.98
C ALA A 2 6.76 -7.99 -7.22
N ASN A 3 7.35 -7.96 -6.02
CA ASN A 3 7.51 -9.12 -5.17
C ASN A 3 6.39 -9.13 -4.13
N TYR A 4 5.66 -10.24 -4.04
CA TYR A 4 4.46 -10.37 -3.23
C TYR A 4 4.56 -11.53 -2.24
N LEU A 5 4.00 -11.33 -1.06
CA LEU A 5 3.95 -12.30 0.02
C LEU A 5 2.51 -12.44 0.53
N ASN A 6 2.01 -13.67 0.68
CA ASN A 6 0.64 -13.93 1.19
C ASN A 6 0.60 -14.41 2.65
N THR A 7 1.74 -14.52 3.32
CA THR A 7 1.83 -15.06 4.70
C THR A 7 1.57 -14.02 5.80
N LEU A 8 1.38 -12.75 5.44
CA LEU A 8 1.08 -11.67 6.40
C LEU A 8 -0.38 -11.60 6.84
N THR A 9 -1.25 -12.39 6.19
CA THR A 9 -2.66 -12.46 6.52
C THR A 9 -3.13 -13.90 6.55
N ASP A 10 -4.18 -14.18 7.29
CA ASP A 10 -4.77 -15.52 7.39
C ASP A 10 -5.57 -15.91 6.12
N ASN A 11 -5.72 -14.98 5.17
CA ASN A 11 -6.41 -15.19 3.90
C ASN A 11 -5.38 -15.55 2.80
N PRO A 12 -5.45 -16.76 2.20
CA PRO A 12 -4.47 -17.20 1.20
C PRO A 12 -4.51 -16.41 -0.12
N ASN A 13 -5.61 -15.69 -0.38
CA ASN A 13 -5.83 -14.90 -1.59
C ASN A 13 -5.37 -13.44 -1.44
N VAL A 14 -4.76 -13.07 -0.31
CA VAL A 14 -4.30 -11.71 -0.04
C VAL A 14 -2.79 -11.67 -0.18
N TRP A 15 -2.33 -10.88 -1.14
CA TRP A 15 -0.92 -10.73 -1.49
C TRP A 15 -0.46 -9.32 -1.15
N ILE A 16 0.61 -9.20 -0.38
CA ILE A 16 1.16 -7.93 0.09
C ILE A 16 2.48 -7.67 -0.63
N GLU A 17 2.64 -6.49 -1.25
CA GLU A 17 3.87 -6.13 -1.96
C GLU A 17 5.03 -5.84 -1.00
N GLU A 18 6.26 -5.99 -1.51
CA GLU A 18 7.51 -5.78 -0.78
C GLU A 18 7.59 -4.42 -0.09
N ASN A 19 7.04 -3.39 -0.73
CA ASN A 19 6.97 -2.04 -0.16
C ASN A 19 6.15 -1.91 1.14
N ILE A 20 5.46 -2.97 1.55
CA ILE A 20 4.75 -3.06 2.85
C ILE A 20 5.44 -4.06 3.79
N TYR A 21 5.85 -5.24 3.30
CA TYR A 21 6.36 -6.29 4.19
C TYR A 21 7.85 -6.20 4.50
N ASN A 22 8.63 -5.57 3.63
CA ASN A 22 10.07 -5.40 3.82
C ASN A 22 10.32 -4.13 4.66
N ASP A 23 11.11 -4.25 5.73
CA ASP A 23 11.43 -3.13 6.62
C ASP A 23 12.15 -2.00 5.88
N SER A 24 13.11 -2.33 5.02
CA SER A 24 13.92 -1.36 4.28
C SER A 24 13.10 -0.61 3.24
N GLU A 25 12.25 -1.32 2.49
CA GLU A 25 11.37 -0.68 1.51
C GLU A 25 10.31 0.19 2.18
N LEU A 26 9.67 -0.30 3.24
CA LEU A 26 8.66 0.46 3.97
C LEU A 26 9.25 1.71 4.65
N ALA A 27 10.52 1.67 5.05
CA ALA A 27 11.21 2.82 5.63
C ALA A 27 11.36 4.00 4.65
N THR A 28 11.31 3.75 3.33
CA THR A 28 11.37 4.81 2.31
C THR A 28 10.11 5.70 2.31
N PHE A 29 9.02 5.27 2.95
CA PHE A 29 7.77 6.01 3.09
C PHE A 29 7.68 6.65 4.47
N ASP A 30 8.24 7.85 4.62
CA ASP A 30 8.25 8.64 5.86
C ASP A 30 7.11 9.66 5.94
N SER A 31 6.42 9.91 4.82
CA SER A 31 5.31 10.85 4.71
C SER A 31 4.21 10.32 3.78
N PRO A 32 2.92 10.63 4.06
CA PRO A 32 1.82 10.40 3.12
C PRO A 32 1.90 11.27 1.86
N ILE A 33 2.71 12.34 1.90
CA ILE A 33 2.95 13.22 0.76
C ILE A 33 4.45 13.18 0.47
N ILE A 34 4.80 12.80 -0.75
CA ILE A 34 6.16 12.85 -1.27
C ILE A 34 6.21 14.00 -2.28
N THR A 35 7.20 14.87 -2.16
CA THR A 35 7.42 15.94 -3.13
C THR A 35 8.55 15.54 -4.06
N SER A 36 8.29 15.49 -5.36
CA SER A 36 9.33 15.32 -6.38
C SER A 36 9.32 16.51 -7.32
N ASN A 37 10.46 17.18 -7.44
CA ASN A 37 10.62 18.44 -8.17
C ASN A 37 9.62 19.53 -7.72
N ALA A 38 8.49 19.65 -8.41
CA ALA A 38 7.46 20.67 -8.17
C ALA A 38 6.07 20.06 -7.93
N THR A 39 5.97 18.74 -7.82
CA THR A 39 4.69 18.05 -7.73
C THR A 39 4.61 17.17 -6.48
N ASN A 40 3.42 17.18 -5.89
CA ASN A 40 3.12 16.50 -4.64
C ASN A 40 2.33 15.21 -4.90
N TYR A 41 2.98 14.09 -4.59
CA TYR A 41 2.48 12.75 -4.75
C TYR A 41 1.85 12.32 -3.41
N THR A 42 0.57 11.97 -3.41
CA THR A 42 -0.04 11.32 -2.25
C THR A 42 0.22 9.82 -2.29
N ILE A 43 0.76 9.24 -1.23
CA ILE A 43 0.89 7.80 -1.10
C ILE A 43 -0.45 7.21 -0.69
N VAL A 44 -0.87 6.17 -1.39
CA VAL A 44 -2.14 5.48 -1.20
C VAL A 44 -1.91 3.97 -1.08
N ILE A 45 -2.81 3.28 -0.38
CA ILE A 45 -2.88 1.81 -0.48
C ILE A 45 -3.78 1.48 -1.65
N GLY A 46 -3.19 0.88 -2.68
CA GLY A 46 -3.92 0.34 -3.83
C GLY A 46 -4.16 -1.16 -3.66
N CYS A 47 -5.35 -1.61 -4.05
CA CYS A 47 -5.70 -3.01 -4.21
C CYS A 47 -5.96 -3.31 -5.70
N PHE A 48 -5.18 -4.20 -6.27
CA PHE A 48 -5.45 -4.81 -7.58
C PHE A 48 -6.12 -6.16 -7.35
N GLN A 49 -7.26 -6.39 -7.99
CA GLN A 49 -7.98 -7.65 -7.87
C GLN A 49 -7.88 -8.42 -9.19
N ASN A 50 -7.47 -9.68 -9.12
CA ASN A 50 -7.42 -10.57 -10.27
C ASN A 50 -8.13 -11.88 -9.91
N ASP A 51 -9.28 -12.13 -10.56
CA ASP A 51 -10.17 -13.26 -10.27
C ASP A 51 -10.50 -13.36 -8.76
N SER A 52 -9.72 -14.18 -8.04
CA SER A 52 -9.89 -14.50 -6.62
C SER A 52 -8.89 -13.78 -5.71
N ASP A 53 -7.78 -13.27 -6.26
CA ASP A 53 -6.66 -12.71 -5.53
C ASP A 53 -6.75 -11.19 -5.39
N CYS A 54 -6.33 -10.67 -4.24
CA CYS A 54 -6.20 -9.26 -3.95
C CYS A 54 -4.73 -8.91 -3.65
N PHE A 55 -4.14 -8.05 -4.48
CA PHE A 55 -2.76 -7.60 -4.39
C PHE A 55 -2.71 -6.18 -3.84
N PHE A 56 -2.09 -5.99 -2.68
CA PHE A 56 -2.02 -4.71 -1.97
C PHE A 56 -0.62 -4.12 -2.07
N SER A 57 -0.57 -2.80 -2.32
CA SER A 57 0.68 -2.08 -2.54
C SER A 57 0.57 -0.63 -2.08
N LEU A 58 1.68 -0.06 -1.62
CA LEU A 58 1.83 1.40 -1.51
C LEU A 58 2.15 1.99 -2.88
N ARG A 59 1.36 2.99 -3.29
CA ARG A 59 1.49 3.64 -4.61
C ARG A 59 1.47 5.15 -4.47
N ALA A 60 2.29 5.84 -5.25
CA ALA A 60 2.28 7.29 -5.36
C ALA A 60 1.22 7.72 -6.38
N ARG A 61 0.21 8.49 -5.96
CA ARG A 61 -0.97 8.86 -6.76
C ARG A 61 -0.64 9.67 -8.02
N GLU A 62 0.46 10.40 -8.03
CA GLU A 62 0.90 11.16 -9.20
C GLU A 62 1.69 10.32 -10.22
N ALA A 63 2.22 9.15 -9.85
CA ALA A 63 2.91 8.25 -10.81
C ALA A 63 1.94 7.71 -11.88
N PHE A 64 0.64 7.95 -11.70
CA PHE A 64 -0.44 7.49 -12.54
C PHE A 64 -1.29 8.71 -12.91
N ARG A 65 -1.18 9.19 -14.15
CA ARG A 65 -2.38 9.78 -14.78
C ARG A 65 -3.48 8.71 -14.63
N ASP A 66 -4.71 9.09 -14.27
CA ASP A 66 -5.88 8.23 -13.96
C ASP A 66 -6.14 6.98 -14.85
N LYS A 67 -5.38 6.79 -15.93
CA LYS A 67 -5.40 5.65 -16.87
C LYS A 67 -5.06 4.29 -16.26
N ASP A 68 -4.23 4.20 -15.21
CA ASP A 68 -3.88 2.91 -14.59
C ASP A 68 -4.78 2.54 -13.39
N PHE A 69 -5.50 3.53 -12.84
CA PHE A 69 -6.45 3.33 -11.74
C PHE A 69 -7.77 2.59 -12.06
N PRO A 70 -8.23 2.35 -13.32
CA PRO A 70 -9.44 1.55 -13.53
C PRO A 70 -9.31 0.13 -12.96
N ARG A 71 -8.07 -0.36 -12.82
CA ARG A 71 -7.77 -1.71 -12.31
C ARG A 71 -7.43 -1.72 -10.81
N TRP A 72 -7.16 -0.57 -10.21
CA TRP A 72 -6.71 -0.46 -8.82
C TRP A 72 -7.72 0.30 -7.98
N LYS A 73 -8.19 -0.33 -6.91
CA LYS A 73 -9.05 0.32 -5.93
C LYS A 73 -8.20 0.97 -4.85
N ILE A 74 -8.37 2.28 -4.64
CA ILE A 74 -7.73 3.00 -3.53
C ILE A 74 -8.51 2.71 -2.25
N LEU A 75 -7.79 2.28 -1.21
CA LEU A 75 -8.37 1.93 0.09
C LEU A 75 -8.30 3.06 1.10
N ASP A 76 -7.19 3.79 1.11
CA ASP A 76 -6.92 4.90 2.01
C ASP A 76 -5.92 5.85 1.34
N ASP A 77 -6.24 7.15 1.36
CA ASP A 77 -5.48 8.24 0.76
C ASP A 77 -4.92 9.24 1.80
N LYS A 78 -5.13 8.99 3.10
CA LYS A 78 -4.60 9.83 4.18
C LYS A 78 -3.35 9.21 4.81
N LEU A 79 -3.29 7.87 4.90
CA LEU A 79 -2.16 7.06 5.36
C LEU A 79 -1.27 7.70 6.43
N ASP A 80 -1.86 8.30 7.47
CA ASP A 80 -1.12 9.01 8.52
C ASP A 80 -0.13 8.10 9.27
N CYS A 81 -0.35 6.78 9.22
CA CYS A 81 0.58 5.79 9.75
C CYS A 81 1.98 5.84 9.12
N LEU A 82 2.14 6.40 7.91
CA LEU A 82 3.44 6.57 7.27
C LEU A 82 4.36 7.53 8.04
N LYS A 83 3.79 8.46 8.82
CA LYS A 83 4.54 9.39 9.70
C LYS A 83 5.16 8.69 10.92
N LEU A 84 4.77 7.44 11.21
CA LEU A 84 5.30 6.69 12.35
C LEU A 84 6.77 6.33 12.11
N LYS A 85 7.63 6.59 13.10
CA LYS A 85 9.05 6.20 13.05
C LYS A 85 9.26 4.70 13.30
N ASP A 86 8.36 4.07 14.04
CA ASP A 86 8.39 2.63 14.28
C ASP A 86 7.84 1.88 13.06
N ILE A 87 8.73 1.18 12.34
CA ILE A 87 8.41 0.40 11.13
C ILE A 87 7.42 -0.73 11.44
N LYS A 88 7.54 -1.38 12.59
CA LYS A 88 6.65 -2.49 12.97
C LYS A 88 5.24 -1.96 13.23
N LEU A 89 5.12 -0.83 13.93
CA LEU A 89 3.83 -0.18 14.17
C LEU A 89 3.24 0.36 12.86
N LYS A 90 4.06 0.99 12.01
CA LYS A 90 3.66 1.45 10.67
C LYS A 90 3.05 0.32 9.84
N ARG A 91 3.76 -0.82 9.72
CA ARG A 91 3.26 -2.01 9.02
C ARG A 91 1.97 -2.51 9.64
N LYS A 92 1.89 -2.58 10.98
CA LYS A 92 0.69 -3.05 11.67
C LYS A 92 -0.54 -2.21 11.33
N GLU A 93 -0.41 -0.88 11.29
CA GLU A 93 -1.51 0.01 10.90
C GLU A 93 -1.92 -0.17 9.43
N ILE A 94 -0.94 -0.27 8.52
CA ILE A 94 -1.21 -0.57 7.09
C ILE A 94 -1.97 -1.90 6.95
N LEU A 95 -1.51 -2.95 7.63
CA LEU A 95 -2.16 -4.26 7.61
C LEU A 95 -3.57 -4.20 8.18
N LYS A 96 -3.85 -3.40 9.22
CA LYS A 96 -5.23 -3.22 9.73
C LYS A 96 -6.17 -2.64 8.66
N ILE A 97 -5.70 -1.65 7.89
CA ILE A 97 -6.48 -1.06 6.79
C ILE A 97 -6.81 -2.15 5.75
N ILE A 98 -5.81 -2.95 5.38
CA ILE A 98 -5.95 -4.06 4.45
C ILE A 98 -6.92 -5.12 5.00
N LYS A 99 -6.79 -5.52 6.29
CA LYS A 99 -7.71 -6.46 6.95
C LYS A 99 -9.16 -5.98 6.92
N LYS A 100 -9.40 -4.70 7.18
CA LYS A 100 -10.73 -4.10 7.15
C LYS A 100 -11.36 -4.14 5.75
N TYR A 101 -10.54 -4.15 4.69
CA TYR A 101 -11.02 -4.20 3.32
C TYR A 101 -11.54 -5.58 2.92
N TYR A 102 -10.82 -6.66 3.25
CA TYR A 102 -11.20 -8.01 2.83
C TYR A 102 -12.09 -8.77 3.84
N ASN A 103 -12.25 -8.26 5.07
CA ASN A 103 -13.21 -8.78 6.05
C ASN A 103 -14.59 -8.10 5.96
N LYS A 104 -14.83 -7.29 4.92
CA LYS A 104 -16.13 -6.70 4.61
C LYS A 104 -16.94 -7.61 3.71
#